data_AF-G8LG64-F1
#
_entry.id   AF-G8LG64-F1
#
_cell.length_a   1.000
_cell.length_b   1.000
_cell.length_c   1.000
_cell.angle_alpha   90.00
_cell.angle_beta   90.00
_cell.angle_gamma   90.00
#
_symmetry.space_group_name_H-M   'P 1'
#
loop_
_entity.id
_entity.type
_entity.pdbx_description
1 polymer ?
#
loop_
_entity_poly.entity_id
_entity_poly.type
_entity_poly.pdbx_seq_one_letter_code
_entity_poly.pdbx_strand_id
1 'polypeptide(L)'
;MKLLPLSSIGVFDILALLNLLLTATPPLRYSEEYQACYSQEYIEASNHPLIQSKNMFCVIYRSTSRDQTYLYVEKKDDFSRVPEELMKNFGRPQLAMLLPLDGRKKLVNAELEKVKTALAEQGYYLQLPPPPENLLKQHLEVNGKK
;
A
#
# COMPACT_ATOMS: atom_id res chain seq x y z
N MET A 1 -13.38 54.81 1.01
CA MET A 1 -12.29 54.95 2.01
C MET A 1 -12.70 55.97 3.05
N LYS A 2 -13.02 55.52 4.27
CA LYS A 2 -13.12 56.37 5.46
C LYS A 2 -12.12 55.81 6.46
N LEU A 3 -11.03 56.55 6.68
CA LEU A 3 -10.09 56.31 7.78
C LEU A 3 -10.80 56.70 9.09
N LEU A 4 -10.78 55.82 10.09
CA LEU A 4 -11.12 56.15 11.46
C LEU A 4 -9.84 56.43 12.28
N PRO A 5 -9.88 57.38 13.23
CA PRO A 5 -8.70 57.87 13.94
C PRO A 5 -8.23 56.92 15.05
N LEU A 6 -6.92 56.72 15.13
CA LEU A 6 -6.20 56.07 16.23
C LEU A 6 -6.17 57.00 17.45
N SER A 7 -7.21 56.97 18.28
CA SER A 7 -7.16 57.64 19.60
C SER A 7 -8.11 57.00 20.62
N SER A 8 -7.96 55.70 20.87
CA SER A 8 -8.24 55.02 22.16
C SER A 8 -8.22 53.52 21.92
N ILE A 9 -7.06 52.90 22.10
CA ILE A 9 -6.95 51.44 22.12
C ILE A 9 -6.55 51.12 23.55
N GLY A 10 -7.54 50.74 24.37
CA GLY A 10 -7.29 50.30 25.74
C GLY A 10 -6.50 48.99 25.73
N VAL A 11 -5.82 48.68 26.84
CA VAL A 11 -5.06 47.41 27.00
C VAL A 11 -5.94 46.16 26.73
N PHE A 12 -7.27 46.30 26.87
CA PHE A 12 -8.27 45.30 26.48
C PHE A 12 -8.31 44.98 24.98
N ASP A 13 -8.03 45.93 24.10
CA ASP A 13 -8.00 45.73 22.64
C ASP A 13 -6.74 45.01 22.18
N ILE A 14 -5.61 45.18 22.88
CA ILE A 14 -4.37 44.44 22.57
C ILE A 14 -4.55 42.96 22.91
N LEU A 15 -5.26 42.65 24.00
CA LEU A 15 -5.58 41.27 24.36
C LEU A 15 -6.57 40.64 23.36
N ALA A 16 -7.53 41.42 22.86
CA ALA A 16 -8.45 40.98 21.81
C ALA A 16 -7.73 40.71 20.47
N LEU A 17 -6.77 41.56 20.10
CA LEU A 17 -5.95 41.37 18.90
C LEU A 17 -4.97 40.19 19.04
N LEU A 18 -4.42 39.97 20.23
CA LEU A 18 -3.55 38.80 20.50
C LEU A 18 -4.36 37.49 20.47
N ASN A 19 -5.60 37.49 20.98
CA ASN A 19 -6.49 36.33 20.93
C ASN A 19 -6.97 36.04 19.49
N LEU A 20 -7.19 37.09 18.68
CA LEU A 20 -7.49 36.97 17.25
C LEU A 20 -6.30 36.38 16.47
N LEU A 21 -5.06 36.72 16.86
CA LEU A 21 -3.83 36.16 16.27
C LEU A 21 -3.57 34.71 16.71
N LEU A 22 -3.91 34.35 17.96
CA LEU A 22 -3.81 32.97 18.49
C LEU A 22 -4.86 32.03 17.89
N THR A 23 -6.01 32.53 17.46
CA THR A 23 -7.01 31.77 16.69
C THR A 23 -6.69 31.64 15.19
N ALA A 24 -5.61 32.26 14.71
CA ALA A 24 -5.22 32.26 13.30
C ALA A 24 -4.23 31.15 12.92
N THR A 25 -3.97 30.18 13.79
CA THR A 25 -3.44 28.89 13.33
C THR A 25 -4.61 28.04 12.86
N PRO A 26 -4.68 27.65 11.57
CA PRO A 26 -5.69 26.70 11.14
C PRO A 26 -5.53 25.46 12.02
N PRO A 27 -6.62 24.94 12.62
CA PRO A 27 -6.53 23.64 13.28
C PRO A 27 -6.01 22.66 12.23
N LEU A 28 -5.15 21.73 12.66
CA LEU A 28 -4.81 20.51 11.92
C LEU A 28 -6.06 19.61 11.79
N ARG A 29 -7.13 20.14 11.19
CA ARG A 29 -8.12 19.37 10.48
C ARG A 29 -7.69 19.43 9.02
N TYR A 30 -6.83 18.48 8.67
CA TYR A 30 -6.85 17.93 7.32
C TYR A 30 -8.32 17.55 7.07
N SER A 31 -9.05 18.40 6.36
CA SER A 31 -10.46 18.19 6.11
C SER A 31 -10.59 16.93 5.27
N GLU A 32 -11.56 16.06 5.60
CA GLU A 32 -11.90 14.91 4.77
C GLU A 32 -12.11 15.32 3.30
N GLU A 33 -12.54 16.57 3.07
CA GLU A 33 -12.68 17.21 1.77
C GLU A 33 -11.35 17.31 1.00
N TYR A 34 -10.24 17.64 1.67
CA TYR A 34 -8.91 17.68 1.03
C TYR A 34 -8.39 16.27 0.73
N GLN A 35 -8.63 15.33 1.65
CA GLN A 35 -8.33 13.91 1.42
C GLN A 35 -9.16 13.34 0.25
N ALA A 36 -10.44 13.74 0.17
CA ALA A 36 -11.37 13.37 -0.88
C ALA A 36 -10.95 13.99 -2.22
N CYS A 37 -10.64 15.30 -2.27
CA CYS A 37 -10.15 15.96 -3.47
C CYS A 37 -8.83 15.35 -3.97
N TYR A 38 -7.90 15.01 -3.08
CA TYR A 38 -6.67 14.31 -3.48
C TYR A 38 -6.96 12.91 -4.02
N SER A 39 -7.91 12.18 -3.44
CA SER A 39 -8.35 10.89 -3.98
C SER A 39 -9.11 11.01 -5.31
N GLN A 40 -9.91 12.06 -5.49
CA GLN A 40 -10.72 12.33 -6.67
C GLN A 40 -9.85 12.74 -7.86
N GLU A 41 -8.88 13.63 -7.63
CA GLU A 41 -7.91 14.09 -8.64
C GLU A 41 -7.02 12.93 -9.12
N TYR A 42 -6.71 11.97 -8.24
CA TYR A 42 -6.03 10.71 -8.62
C TYR A 42 -6.92 9.74 -9.41
N ILE A 43 -8.22 9.65 -9.10
CA ILE A 43 -9.16 8.80 -9.85
C ILE A 43 -9.46 9.40 -11.22
N GLU A 44 -9.63 10.72 -11.33
CA GLU A 44 -9.88 11.42 -12.59
C GLU A 44 -8.66 11.39 -13.52
N ALA A 45 -7.45 11.62 -13.00
CA ALA A 45 -6.22 11.50 -13.78
C ALA A 45 -5.97 10.06 -14.27
N SER A 46 -6.43 9.04 -13.54
CA SER A 46 -6.32 7.63 -13.96
C SER A 46 -7.31 7.21 -15.05
N ASN A 47 -8.34 8.03 -15.34
CA ASN A 47 -9.36 7.75 -16.37
C ASN A 47 -9.09 8.44 -17.72
N HIS A 48 -7.88 8.97 -17.94
CA HIS A 48 -7.46 9.51 -19.23
C HIS A 48 -7.46 8.41 -20.31
N PRO A 49 -7.96 8.66 -21.55
CA PRO A 49 -8.16 7.62 -22.57
C PRO A 49 -6.87 7.00 -23.15
N LEU A 50 -5.68 7.46 -22.70
CA LEU A 50 -4.38 6.81 -22.97
C LEU A 50 -3.85 5.96 -21.80
N ILE A 51 -4.58 5.91 -20.67
CA ILE A 51 -4.31 5.10 -19.48
C ILE A 51 -5.44 4.07 -19.35
N GLN A 52 -5.62 3.24 -20.38
CA GLN A 52 -6.51 2.08 -20.31
C GLN A 52 -5.83 0.89 -19.60
N SER A 53 -5.09 1.16 -18.53
CA SER A 53 -4.62 0.13 -17.61
C SER A 53 -5.60 0.04 -16.47
N LYS A 54 -6.49 -0.96 -16.53
CA LYS A 54 -7.36 -1.39 -15.45
C LYS A 54 -6.54 -1.45 -14.15
N ASN A 55 -6.71 -0.44 -13.29
CA ASN A 55 -5.91 -0.16 -12.09
C ASN A 55 -6.00 -1.29 -11.05
N MET A 56 -5.28 -2.39 -11.28
CA MET A 56 -5.32 -3.61 -10.50
C MET A 56 -4.22 -3.56 -9.44
N PHE A 57 -4.64 -3.49 -8.18
CA PHE A 57 -3.76 -3.62 -7.02
C PHE A 57 -3.90 -5.01 -6.42
N CYS A 58 -2.82 -5.49 -5.82
CA CYS A 58 -2.87 -6.62 -4.92
C CYS A 58 -2.25 -6.27 -3.57
N VAL A 59 -2.72 -6.97 -2.55
CA VAL A 59 -2.22 -6.85 -1.18
C VAL A 59 -1.42 -8.10 -0.88
N ILE A 60 -0.20 -7.89 -0.39
CA ILE A 60 0.75 -8.97 -0.11
C ILE A 60 0.85 -9.15 1.40
N TYR A 61 0.62 -10.38 1.84
CA TYR A 61 0.83 -10.82 3.22
C TYR A 61 2.01 -11.76 3.28
N ARG A 62 2.80 -11.65 4.36
CA ARG A 62 3.81 -12.65 4.71
C ARG A 62 3.26 -13.58 5.79
N SER A 63 3.66 -14.85 5.73
CA SER A 63 3.37 -15.80 6.80
C SER A 63 4.24 -15.51 8.03
N THR A 64 3.69 -15.70 9.23
CA THR A 64 4.47 -15.72 10.49
C THR A 64 4.97 -17.11 10.83
N SER A 65 4.44 -18.14 10.18
CA SER A 65 4.74 -19.55 10.44
C SER A 65 5.82 -20.08 9.49
N ARG A 66 5.84 -19.57 8.25
CA ARG A 66 6.74 -20.03 7.19
C ARG A 66 7.57 -18.88 6.64
N ASP A 67 8.88 -19.06 6.64
CA ASP A 67 9.80 -18.11 6.05
C ASP A 67 9.62 -18.02 4.52
N GLN A 68 9.86 -16.82 4.00
CA GLN A 68 9.81 -16.52 2.56
C GLN A 68 8.49 -16.93 1.85
N THR A 69 7.41 -17.08 2.61
CA THR A 69 6.10 -17.48 2.10
C THR A 69 5.16 -16.27 2.05
N TYR A 70 4.60 -16.01 0.88
CA TYR A 70 3.78 -14.82 0.62
C TYR A 70 2.44 -15.18 0.02
N LEU A 71 1.40 -14.50 0.48
CA LEU A 71 0.04 -14.62 -0.02
C LEU A 71 -0.38 -13.30 -0.66
N TYR A 72 -0.84 -13.37 -1.91
CA TYR A 72 -1.33 -12.25 -2.68
C TYR A 72 -2.85 -12.35 -2.75
N VAL A 73 -3.55 -11.25 -2.49
CA VAL A 73 -5.02 -11.16 -2.55
C VAL A 73 -5.45 -9.86 -3.21
N GLU A 74 -6.67 -9.83 -3.76
CA GLU A 74 -7.22 -8.64 -4.44
C GLU A 74 -7.53 -7.50 -3.47
N LYS A 75 -7.95 -7.81 -2.24
CA LYS A 75 -8.41 -6.84 -1.24
C LYS A 75 -7.72 -7.03 0.09
N LYS A 76 -7.56 -5.92 0.82
CA LYS A 76 -7.00 -5.94 2.18
C LYS A 76 -7.95 -6.69 3.11
N ASP A 77 -7.40 -7.57 3.94
CA ASP A 77 -8.08 -8.41 4.93
C ASP A 77 -9.19 -9.33 4.39
N ASP A 78 -9.28 -9.52 3.06
CA ASP A 78 -10.24 -10.44 2.45
C ASP A 78 -9.55 -11.77 2.07
N PHE A 79 -9.75 -12.78 2.92
CA PHE A 79 -9.22 -14.14 2.72
C PHE A 79 -10.34 -15.14 2.40
N SER A 80 -11.53 -14.66 2.04
CA SER A 80 -12.74 -15.50 1.87
C SER A 80 -12.57 -16.55 0.76
N ARG A 81 -11.76 -16.25 -0.25
CA ARG A 81 -11.44 -17.16 -1.37
C ARG A 81 -10.25 -18.08 -1.10
N VAL A 82 -9.56 -17.90 0.02
CA VAL A 82 -8.39 -18.69 0.38
C VAL A 82 -8.85 -19.95 1.14
N PRO A 83 -8.43 -21.15 0.72
CA PRO A 83 -8.79 -22.38 1.42
C PRO A 83 -8.37 -22.34 2.90
N GLU A 84 -9.24 -22.85 3.78
CA GLU A 84 -8.99 -22.84 5.22
C GLU A 84 -7.72 -23.62 5.60
N GLU A 85 -7.44 -24.72 4.91
CA GLU A 85 -6.22 -25.50 5.10
C GLU A 85 -4.94 -24.72 4.76
N LEU A 86 -5.01 -23.89 3.72
CA LEU A 86 -3.91 -22.99 3.35
C LEU A 86 -3.73 -21.95 4.45
N MET A 87 -4.80 -21.30 4.91
CA MET A 87 -4.73 -20.31 6.00
C MET A 87 -4.20 -20.91 7.31
N LYS A 88 -4.60 -22.14 7.66
CA LYS A 88 -4.05 -22.87 8.82
C LYS A 88 -2.54 -23.03 8.73
N ASN A 89 -2.04 -23.44 7.57
CA ASN A 89 -0.60 -23.58 7.32
C ASN A 89 0.14 -22.23 7.22
N PHE A 90 -0.54 -21.20 6.72
CA PHE A 90 -0.02 -19.84 6.58
C PHE A 90 0.08 -19.11 7.91
N GLY A 91 -0.74 -19.49 8.89
CA GLY A 91 -0.77 -18.86 10.20
C GLY A 91 -1.36 -17.45 10.15
N ARG A 92 -0.85 -16.54 10.98
CA ARG A 92 -1.38 -15.18 11.06
C ARG A 92 -0.81 -14.35 9.90
N PRO A 93 -1.63 -13.90 8.93
CA PRO A 93 -1.13 -13.09 7.82
C PRO A 93 -0.66 -11.72 8.35
N GLN A 94 0.57 -11.34 8.01
CA GLN A 94 1.09 -10.00 8.29
C GLN A 94 1.15 -9.20 7.00
N LEU A 95 0.51 -8.03 6.98
CA LEU A 95 0.56 -7.13 5.84
C LEU A 95 2.02 -6.75 5.56
N ALA A 96 2.51 -7.13 4.38
CA ALA A 96 3.86 -6.81 3.94
C ALA A 96 3.84 -5.49 3.14
N MET A 97 3.01 -5.42 2.09
CA MET A 97 2.86 -4.22 1.26
C MET A 97 1.63 -4.28 0.36
N LEU A 98 1.20 -3.12 -0.14
CA LEU A 98 0.28 -3.01 -1.26
C LEU A 98 1.08 -2.82 -2.55
N LEU A 99 0.67 -3.49 -3.61
CA LEU A 99 1.42 -3.55 -4.86
C LEU A 99 0.52 -3.22 -6.05
N PRO A 100 0.77 -2.13 -6.80
CA PRO A 100 0.18 -1.96 -8.13
C PRO A 100 0.75 -3.01 -9.08
N LEU A 101 -0.15 -3.75 -9.74
CA LEU A 101 0.23 -4.73 -10.77
C LEU A 101 0.37 -4.07 -12.15
N ASP A 102 -0.21 -2.88 -12.33
CA ASP A 102 -0.04 -2.08 -13.54
C ASP A 102 1.33 -1.43 -13.64
N GLY A 103 1.88 -1.41 -14.86
CA GLY A 103 3.19 -0.83 -15.16
C GLY A 103 4.40 -1.64 -14.69
N ARG A 104 4.22 -2.70 -13.88
CA ARG A 104 5.31 -3.59 -13.49
C ARG A 104 5.56 -4.64 -14.56
N LYS A 105 6.83 -4.90 -14.86
CA LYS A 105 7.24 -5.96 -15.80
C LYS A 105 7.51 -7.29 -15.10
N LYS A 106 7.97 -7.28 -13.83
CA LYS A 106 8.33 -8.48 -13.06
C LYS A 106 8.17 -8.27 -11.55
N LEU A 107 7.93 -9.35 -10.82
CA LEU A 107 8.06 -9.42 -9.37
C LEU A 107 9.34 -10.19 -9.04
N VAL A 108 10.02 -9.84 -7.95
CA VAL A 108 11.28 -10.51 -7.55
C VAL A 108 11.02 -11.97 -7.18
N ASN A 109 9.88 -12.24 -6.56
CA ASN A 109 9.61 -13.52 -5.94
C ASN A 109 8.50 -14.34 -6.65
N ALA A 110 7.85 -13.79 -7.67
CA ALA A 110 6.76 -14.46 -8.40
C ALA A 110 6.68 -13.98 -9.87
N GLU A 111 5.95 -14.73 -10.70
CA GLU A 111 5.70 -14.33 -12.08
C GLU A 111 4.42 -13.48 -12.18
N LEU A 112 4.53 -12.28 -12.72
CA LEU A 112 3.43 -11.29 -12.71
C LEU A 112 2.16 -11.83 -13.40
N GLU A 113 2.32 -12.44 -14.58
CA GLU A 113 1.17 -12.96 -15.34
C GLU A 113 0.45 -14.08 -14.58
N LYS A 114 1.21 -14.98 -13.93
CA LYS A 114 0.62 -16.01 -13.06
C LYS A 114 -0.13 -15.42 -11.88
N VAL A 115 0.42 -14.38 -11.25
CA VAL A 115 -0.24 -13.67 -10.15
C VAL A 115 -1.54 -13.04 -10.64
N LYS A 116 -1.52 -12.36 -11.79
CA LYS A 116 -2.73 -11.74 -12.37
C LYS A 116 -3.81 -12.77 -12.67
N THR A 117 -3.45 -13.86 -13.36
CA THR A 117 -4.39 -14.94 -13.69
C THR A 117 -4.96 -15.59 -12.44
N ALA A 118 -4.11 -15.93 -11.46
CA ALA A 118 -4.56 -16.55 -10.22
C ALA A 118 -5.45 -15.62 -9.38
N LEU A 119 -5.15 -14.32 -9.31
CA LEU A 119 -6.03 -13.35 -8.66
C LEU A 119 -7.38 -13.24 -9.39
N ALA A 120 -7.38 -13.21 -10.72
CA ALA A 120 -8.61 -13.10 -11.50
C ALA A 120 -9.50 -14.36 -11.43
N GLU A 121 -8.91 -15.56 -11.43
CA GLU A 121 -9.65 -16.83 -11.44
C GLU A 121 -9.96 -17.35 -10.03
N GLN A 122 -8.95 -17.37 -9.16
CA GLN A 122 -9.02 -17.99 -7.83
C GLN A 122 -9.20 -16.95 -6.71
N GLY A 123 -8.82 -15.69 -6.95
CA GLY A 123 -8.85 -14.62 -5.95
C GLY A 123 -7.65 -14.56 -5.02
N TYR A 124 -6.69 -15.48 -5.16
CA TYR A 124 -5.46 -15.48 -4.39
C TYR A 124 -4.31 -16.13 -5.17
N TYR A 125 -3.07 -15.81 -4.77
CA TYR A 125 -1.86 -16.49 -5.24
C TYR A 125 -0.92 -16.76 -4.08
N LEU A 126 -0.46 -18.00 -3.94
CA LEU A 126 0.49 -18.41 -2.91
C LEU A 126 1.88 -18.58 -3.53
N GLN A 127 2.86 -17.90 -2.93
CA GLN A 127 4.26 -18.05 -3.26
C GLN A 127 4.97 -18.81 -2.14
N LEU A 128 5.59 -19.93 -2.51
CA LEU A 128 6.38 -20.79 -1.61
C LEU A 128 7.88 -20.46 -1.72
N PRO A 129 8.69 -20.79 -0.69
CA PRO A 129 10.14 -20.63 -0.74
C PRO A 129 10.75 -21.48 -1.86
N PRO A 130 11.79 -21.01 -2.54
CA PRO A 130 12.54 -21.84 -3.48
C PRO A 130 13.20 -23.01 -2.72
N PRO A 131 13.32 -24.19 -3.34
CA PRO A 131 14.01 -25.31 -2.72
C PRO A 131 15.47 -24.92 -2.42
N PRO A 132 16.02 -25.31 -1.26
CA PRO A 132 17.38 -24.96 -0.89
C PRO A 132 18.39 -25.55 -1.89
N GLU A 133 19.40 -24.77 -2.25
CA GLU A 133 20.49 -25.24 -3.09
C GLU A 133 21.24 -26.38 -2.39
N ASN A 134 21.35 -27.51 -3.06
CA ASN A 134 21.97 -28.71 -2.50
C ASN A 134 23.49 -28.67 -2.78
N LEU A 135 24.22 -27.85 -2.00
CA LEU A 135 25.67 -27.59 -2.16
C LEU A 135 26.54 -28.86 -2.17
N LEU A 136 26.05 -29.97 -1.59
CA LEU A 136 26.73 -31.26 -1.57
C LEU A 136 26.80 -31.91 -2.96
N LYS A 137 25.75 -31.80 -3.78
CA LYS A 137 25.73 -32.37 -5.14
C LYS A 137 26.73 -31.66 -6.06
N GLN A 138 26.82 -30.35 -5.92
CA GLN A 138 27.71 -29.50 -6.74
C GLN A 138 29.19 -29.81 -6.49
N HIS A 139 29.58 -30.13 -5.25
CA HIS A 139 30.95 -30.56 -4.93
C HIS A 139 31.27 -32.00 -5.38
N LEU A 140 30.31 -32.92 -5.32
CA LEU A 140 30.50 -34.32 -5.74
C LEU A 140 30.65 -34.44 -7.27
N GLU A 141 29.93 -33.64 -8.05
CA GLU A 141 30.05 -33.59 -9.51
C GLU A 141 31.39 -32.99 -9.99
N VAL A 142 31.96 -32.04 -9.22
CA VAL A 142 33.26 -31.44 -9.50
C VAL A 142 34.41 -32.37 -9.12
N ASN A 143 34.28 -33.14 -8.04
CA ASN A 143 35.35 -34.00 -7.52
C ASN A 143 35.31 -35.45 -8.02
N GLY A 144 34.20 -35.93 -8.59
CA GLY A 144 34.06 -37.27 -9.16
C GLY A 144 34.58 -37.44 -10.60
N LYS A 145 35.13 -36.38 -11.21
CA LYS A 145 35.72 -36.38 -12.57
C LYS A 145 37.26 -36.46 -12.58
N LYS A 146 37.90 -36.87 -11.47
CA LYS A 146 39.34 -37.14 -11.45
C LYS A 146 39.64 -38.61 -11.61
#